data_AF-A0A1M4RV34-F1
#
_entry.id   AF-A0A1M4RV34-F1
#
_cell.length_a   1.000
_cell.length_b   1.000
_cell.length_c   1.000
_cell.angle_alpha   90.00
_cell.angle_beta   90.00
_cell.angle_gamma   90.00
#
_symmetry.space_group_name_H-M   'P 1'
#
loop_
_entity.id
_entity.type
_entity.pdbx_description
1 polymer ?
#
loop_
_entity_poly.entity_id
_entity_poly.type
_entity_poly.pdbx_seq_one_letter_code
_entity_poly.pdbx_strand_id
1 'polypeptide(L)'
;MAEDTEEFAITMRGYDRAQVDQRLEALNRQLQDARREVANLDQRAMTLAGELAEAQRRLREADKPTYAGLGSRIEQLLRSAEEQSASVLSKANAEANALLTRTRANAANLSERSSSEAAALISDARREAAELRTRSESEAETTLSNAQARADELVGSAERRAAQLAAEAESAATELRATAEREAQVVRAEANKSAAELAISSEREAAGVREAAAQEAEELRGSSSEQAESTLTAAQEEARLTVEKARAEAEKLLSTARRESEELRRSAQADAEAARAEAAELRQQATLDVAAAHEAAAQEDAAAHESARARIAEMQEQAQTQAADAEARLQEALERAEAVRAQTDQSAQERRAESTRQAEEILRQAREEAKQLVEDARADADAEKSAAARDVEELERQRDSVASYLEEMRGVLGNVLPPAPVFSDVITEALSSDDAAAVGEVQADAPADGGAPAADDAEPSAVAPA
;
A
#
# COMPACT_ATOMS: atom_id res chain seq x y z
N MET A 1 11.07 56.09 154.91
CA MET A 1 10.72 56.48 156.29
C MET A 1 11.60 55.66 157.21
N ALA A 2 12.20 56.29 158.21
CA ALA A 2 13.14 55.65 159.12
C ALA A 2 12.49 54.43 159.78
N GLU A 3 13.14 53.27 159.68
CA GLU A 3 12.79 52.10 160.49
C GLU A 3 13.38 52.35 161.87
N ASP A 4 12.57 52.91 162.77
CA ASP A 4 12.85 52.96 164.20
C ASP A 4 12.77 51.53 164.75
N THR A 5 13.88 50.80 164.65
CA THR A 5 14.03 49.49 165.29
C THR A 5 14.26 49.73 166.78
N GLU A 6 13.19 49.87 167.56
CA GLU A 6 13.25 49.93 169.02
C GLU A 6 13.78 48.59 169.56
N GLU A 7 15.08 48.49 169.83
CA GLU A 7 15.67 47.31 170.47
C GLU A 7 15.32 47.27 171.98
N PHE A 8 14.70 46.19 172.43
CA PHE A 8 14.37 46.00 173.85
C PHE A 8 15.63 45.75 174.71
N ALA A 9 15.68 46.34 175.91
CA ALA A 9 16.82 46.20 176.84
C ALA A 9 16.96 44.77 177.42
N ILE A 10 18.18 44.21 177.39
CA ILE A 10 18.47 42.83 177.81
C ILE A 10 18.66 42.75 179.34
N THR A 11 17.86 41.92 180.02
CA THR A 11 17.99 41.64 181.47
C THR A 11 18.23 40.14 181.71
N MET A 12 18.96 39.78 182.78
CA MET A 12 19.48 38.42 183.09
C MET A 12 18.42 37.31 183.25
N ARG A 13 17.12 37.60 183.08
CA ARG A 13 16.00 36.65 183.15
C ARG A 13 14.83 37.06 182.23
N GLY A 14 15.14 37.57 181.03
CA GLY A 14 14.17 38.03 180.03
C GLY A 14 13.67 36.95 179.05
N TYR A 15 12.67 37.32 178.23
CA TYR A 15 12.16 36.49 177.13
C TYR A 15 13.25 36.25 176.07
N ASP A 16 13.21 35.09 175.41
CA ASP A 16 14.13 34.76 174.32
C ASP A 16 13.95 35.74 173.15
N ARG A 17 15.01 36.51 172.85
CA ARG A 17 15.05 37.53 171.81
C ARG A 17 14.59 36.95 170.46
N ALA A 18 15.02 35.73 170.12
CA ALA A 18 14.69 35.13 168.84
C ALA A 18 13.18 34.87 168.67
N GLN A 19 12.48 34.46 169.74
CA GLN A 19 11.03 34.25 169.69
C GLN A 19 10.24 35.56 169.62
N VAL A 20 10.70 36.61 170.32
CA VAL A 20 10.05 37.93 170.30
C VAL A 20 10.19 38.59 168.93
N ASP A 21 11.40 38.58 168.36
CA ASP A 21 11.65 39.13 167.02
C ASP A 21 10.79 38.40 165.98
N GLN A 22 10.72 37.07 166.03
CA GLN A 22 9.87 36.28 165.12
C GLN A 22 8.37 36.60 165.27
N ARG A 23 7.90 36.87 166.50
CA ARG A 23 6.49 37.24 166.74
C ARG A 23 6.17 38.67 166.30
N LEU A 24 7.08 39.61 166.48
CA LEU A 24 6.97 40.99 166.01
C LEU A 24 6.98 41.06 164.48
N GLU A 25 7.86 40.30 163.82
CA GLU A 25 7.84 40.16 162.36
C GLU A 25 6.51 39.58 161.86
N ALA A 26 5.94 38.60 162.55
CA ALA A 26 4.65 38.04 162.19
C ALA A 26 3.51 39.07 162.35
N LEU A 27 3.51 39.86 163.43
CA LEU A 27 2.54 40.94 163.65
C LEU A 27 2.68 42.08 162.64
N ASN A 28 3.91 42.49 162.32
CA ASN A 28 4.17 43.50 161.30
C ASN A 28 3.71 43.04 159.91
N ARG A 29 3.93 41.76 159.56
CA ARG A 29 3.37 41.18 158.33
C ARG A 29 1.84 41.25 158.32
N GLN A 30 1.17 40.83 159.40
CA GLN A 30 -0.29 40.92 159.51
C GLN A 30 -0.81 42.36 159.40
N LEU A 31 -0.13 43.33 160.01
CA LEU A 31 -0.50 44.74 159.93
C LEU A 31 -0.35 45.28 158.48
N GLN A 32 0.72 44.91 157.79
CA GLN A 32 0.93 45.30 156.40
C GLN A 32 -0.12 44.69 155.48
N ASP A 33 -0.48 43.42 155.68
CA ASP A 33 -1.50 42.74 154.88
C ASP A 33 -2.89 43.35 155.10
N ALA A 34 -3.27 43.63 156.35
CA ALA A 34 -4.54 44.31 156.65
C ALA A 34 -4.62 45.71 156.01
N ARG A 35 -3.53 46.48 156.01
CA ARG A 35 -3.48 47.80 155.35
C ARG A 35 -3.65 47.70 153.84
N ARG A 36 -3.07 46.68 153.20
CA ARG A 36 -3.26 46.43 151.75
C ARG A 36 -4.71 46.06 151.43
N GLU A 37 -5.36 45.30 152.30
CA GLU A 37 -6.74 44.87 152.10
C GLU A 37 -7.72 46.07 152.16
N VAL A 38 -7.53 46.99 153.12
CA VAL A 38 -8.34 48.22 153.21
C VAL A 38 -8.21 49.08 151.95
N ALA A 39 -6.98 49.29 151.44
CA ALA A 39 -6.76 50.06 150.22
C ALA A 39 -7.45 49.44 148.99
N ASN A 40 -7.45 48.11 148.88
CA ASN A 40 -8.14 47.41 147.79
C ASN A 40 -9.67 47.55 147.86
N LEU A 41 -10.24 47.57 149.07
CA LEU A 41 -11.69 47.75 149.26
C LEU A 41 -12.13 49.17 148.88
N ASP A 42 -11.37 50.20 149.24
CA ASP A 42 -11.67 51.59 148.87
C ASP A 42 -11.68 51.80 147.36
N GLN A 43 -10.71 51.21 146.63
CA GLN A 43 -10.67 51.34 145.17
C GLN A 43 -11.87 50.67 144.49
N ARG A 44 -12.34 49.54 145.02
CA ARG A 44 -13.57 48.88 144.53
C ARG A 44 -14.82 49.70 144.79
N ALA A 45 -14.91 50.37 145.95
CA ALA A 45 -16.04 51.23 146.27
C ALA A 45 -16.15 52.41 145.29
N MET A 46 -15.03 53.00 144.87
CA MET A 46 -15.02 54.08 143.87
C MET A 46 -15.50 53.63 142.48
N THR A 47 -15.07 52.47 141.99
CA THR A 47 -15.53 51.95 140.70
C THR A 47 -17.04 51.67 140.68
N LEU A 48 -17.56 51.06 141.76
CA LEU A 48 -18.99 50.76 141.86
C LEU A 48 -19.84 52.04 141.92
N ALA A 49 -19.35 53.10 142.57
CA ALA A 49 -20.05 54.39 142.59
C ALA A 49 -20.14 55.04 141.20
N GLY A 50 -19.11 54.88 140.36
CA GLY A 50 -19.09 55.38 138.98
C GLY A 50 -20.11 54.67 138.08
N GLU A 51 -20.15 53.33 138.13
CA GLU A 51 -21.11 52.53 137.37
C GLU A 51 -22.57 52.86 137.77
N LEU A 52 -22.82 53.09 139.06
CA LEU A 52 -24.14 53.44 139.58
C LEU A 52 -24.63 54.80 139.05
N ALA A 53 -23.74 55.78 138.91
CA ALA A 53 -24.08 57.09 138.32
C ALA A 53 -24.41 57.00 136.82
N GLU A 54 -23.67 56.17 136.07
CA GLU A 54 -23.89 56.00 134.64
C GLU A 54 -25.20 55.23 134.33
N ALA A 55 -25.50 54.21 135.13
CA ALA A 55 -26.78 53.50 135.07
C ALA A 55 -27.97 54.42 135.39
N GLN A 56 -27.85 55.30 136.39
CA GLN A 56 -28.88 56.29 136.71
C GLN A 56 -29.15 57.28 135.57
N ARG A 57 -28.14 57.64 134.76
CA ARG A 57 -28.31 58.53 133.61
C ARG A 57 -29.13 57.86 132.49
N ARG A 58 -28.82 56.60 132.15
CA ARG A 58 -29.58 55.82 131.16
C ARG A 58 -31.05 55.64 131.59
N LEU A 59 -31.31 55.45 132.88
CA LEU A 59 -32.68 55.34 133.39
C LEU A 59 -33.47 56.66 133.22
N ARG A 60 -32.85 57.81 133.47
CA ARG A 60 -33.51 59.12 133.29
C ARG A 60 -33.86 59.41 131.83
N GLU A 61 -33.04 58.94 130.88
CA GLU A 61 -33.31 59.05 129.44
C GLU A 61 -34.47 58.13 129.01
N ALA A 62 -34.65 56.99 129.66
CA ALA A 62 -35.77 56.08 129.42
C ALA A 62 -37.11 56.57 130.04
N ASP A 63 -37.07 57.23 131.21
CA ASP A 63 -38.27 57.62 131.96
C ASP A 63 -38.99 58.89 131.46
N LYS A 64 -38.41 59.69 130.53
CA LYS A 64 -39.06 60.89 129.97
C LYS A 64 -38.86 61.07 128.44
N PRO A 65 -39.63 60.36 127.60
CA PRO A 65 -39.58 60.53 126.15
C PRO A 65 -40.18 61.86 125.69
N THR A 66 -39.48 62.61 124.84
CA THR A 66 -39.94 63.86 124.20
C THR A 66 -40.04 63.71 122.67
N TYR A 67 -40.96 64.44 122.04
CA TYR A 67 -41.28 64.38 120.59
C TYR A 67 -40.09 64.62 119.64
N ALA A 68 -39.04 65.32 120.10
CA ALA A 68 -37.80 65.49 119.33
C ALA A 68 -37.06 64.16 119.08
N GLY A 69 -37.25 63.15 119.94
CA GLY A 69 -36.63 61.82 119.79
C GLY A 69 -37.30 60.91 118.76
N LEU A 70 -38.52 61.23 118.29
CA LEU A 70 -39.20 60.43 117.27
C LEU A 70 -38.70 60.76 115.85
N GLY A 71 -38.43 62.04 115.57
CA GLY A 71 -37.87 62.49 114.28
C GLY A 71 -36.47 61.96 114.02
N SER A 72 -35.60 61.99 115.05
CA SER A 72 -34.26 61.40 114.97
C SER A 72 -34.31 59.89 114.72
N ARG A 73 -35.32 59.18 115.26
CA ARG A 73 -35.48 57.73 115.05
C ARG A 73 -35.98 57.39 113.64
N ILE A 74 -36.86 58.20 113.05
CA ILE A 74 -37.31 58.02 111.65
C ILE A 74 -36.19 58.36 110.67
N GLU A 75 -35.44 59.44 110.90
CA GLU A 75 -34.25 59.79 110.11
C GLU A 75 -33.21 58.67 110.18
N GLN A 76 -32.97 58.11 111.38
CA GLN A 76 -32.06 56.97 111.56
C GLN A 76 -32.57 55.70 110.84
N LEU A 77 -33.88 55.46 110.79
CA LEU A 77 -34.46 54.31 110.07
C LEU A 77 -34.35 54.49 108.55
N LEU A 78 -34.66 55.67 108.02
CA LEU A 78 -34.51 55.97 106.59
C LEU A 78 -33.05 55.91 106.16
N ARG A 79 -32.14 56.48 106.95
CA ARG A 79 -30.70 56.38 106.71
C ARG A 79 -30.21 54.94 106.76
N SER A 80 -30.69 54.15 107.73
CA SER A 80 -30.36 52.73 107.82
C SER A 80 -30.93 51.94 106.63
N ALA A 81 -32.14 52.24 106.16
CA ALA A 81 -32.74 51.59 105.00
C ALA A 81 -32.05 51.99 103.69
N GLU A 82 -31.60 53.25 103.55
CA GLU A 82 -30.82 53.74 102.42
C GLU A 82 -29.42 53.11 102.40
N GLU A 83 -28.72 53.07 103.55
CA GLU A 83 -27.44 52.38 103.70
C GLU A 83 -27.57 50.88 103.41
N GLN A 84 -28.64 50.23 103.88
CA GLN A 84 -28.94 48.83 103.56
C GLN A 84 -29.22 48.62 102.07
N SER A 85 -30.00 49.49 101.43
CA SER A 85 -30.31 49.39 100.00
C SER A 85 -29.08 49.63 99.13
N ALA A 86 -28.27 50.64 99.46
CA ALA A 86 -26.99 50.91 98.82
C ALA A 86 -26.02 49.73 99.00
N SER A 87 -25.99 49.11 100.18
CA SER A 87 -25.21 47.89 100.44
C SER A 87 -25.67 46.70 99.59
N VAL A 88 -26.99 46.46 99.51
CA VAL A 88 -27.56 45.39 98.68
C VAL A 88 -27.28 45.62 97.20
N LEU A 89 -27.45 46.85 96.68
CA LEU A 89 -27.15 47.19 95.30
C LEU A 89 -25.65 47.07 95.00
N SER A 90 -24.78 47.52 95.91
CA SER A 90 -23.33 47.36 95.77
C SER A 90 -22.93 45.88 95.75
N LYS A 91 -23.54 45.06 96.61
CA LYS A 91 -23.28 43.62 96.67
C LYS A 91 -23.80 42.92 95.41
N ALA A 92 -25.01 43.22 94.96
CA ALA A 92 -25.59 42.67 93.74
C ALA A 92 -24.76 43.07 92.49
N ASN A 93 -24.30 44.32 92.41
CA ASN A 93 -23.42 44.77 91.33
C ASN A 93 -22.05 44.09 91.38
N ALA A 94 -21.47 43.91 92.57
CA ALA A 94 -20.21 43.19 92.74
C ALA A 94 -20.35 41.71 92.33
N GLU A 95 -21.43 41.05 92.73
CA GLU A 95 -21.76 39.67 92.35
C GLU A 95 -22.01 39.54 90.84
N ALA A 96 -22.77 40.46 90.23
CA ALA A 96 -23.00 40.49 88.79
C ALA A 96 -21.70 40.68 88.00
N ASN A 97 -20.82 41.60 88.43
CA ASN A 97 -19.52 41.81 87.80
C ASN A 97 -18.59 40.60 87.98
N ALA A 98 -18.60 39.95 89.14
CA ALA A 98 -17.86 38.73 89.37
C ALA A 98 -18.36 37.59 88.46
N LEU A 99 -19.68 37.45 88.30
CA LEU A 99 -20.28 36.47 87.41
C LEU A 99 -19.94 36.76 85.94
N LEU A 100 -20.03 38.02 85.49
CA LEU A 100 -19.63 38.42 84.13
C LEU A 100 -18.15 38.16 83.86
N THR A 101 -17.28 38.44 84.83
CA THR A 101 -15.84 38.17 84.70
C THR A 101 -15.57 36.66 84.60
N ARG A 102 -16.23 35.86 85.45
CA ARG A 102 -16.11 34.40 85.43
C ARG A 102 -16.67 33.79 84.15
N THR A 103 -17.82 34.24 83.68
CA THR A 103 -18.43 33.75 82.43
C THR A 103 -17.60 34.13 81.22
N ARG A 104 -17.08 35.37 81.14
CA ARG A 104 -16.15 35.78 80.09
C ARG A 104 -14.86 34.96 80.11
N ALA A 105 -14.27 34.72 81.29
CA ALA A 105 -13.09 33.86 81.41
C ALA A 105 -13.38 32.42 80.98
N ASN A 106 -14.52 31.85 81.38
CA ASN A 106 -14.93 30.51 80.95
C ASN A 106 -15.17 30.44 79.44
N ALA A 107 -15.80 31.45 78.85
CA ALA A 107 -16.04 31.52 77.40
C ALA A 107 -14.72 31.65 76.62
N ALA A 108 -13.79 32.48 77.10
CA ALA A 108 -12.46 32.62 76.51
C ALA A 108 -11.69 31.29 76.57
N ASN A 109 -11.67 30.64 77.74
CA ASN A 109 -11.03 29.33 77.91
C ASN A 109 -11.66 28.25 77.03
N LEU A 110 -13.00 28.23 76.90
CA LEU A 110 -13.69 27.29 76.02
C LEU A 110 -13.34 27.55 74.56
N SER A 111 -13.35 28.81 74.13
CA SER A 111 -12.98 29.19 72.76
C SER A 111 -11.53 28.83 72.44
N GLU A 112 -10.60 29.05 73.36
CA GLU A 112 -9.19 28.71 73.19
C GLU A 112 -9.00 27.19 73.07
N ARG A 113 -9.65 26.41 73.96
CA ARG A 113 -9.64 24.95 73.90
C ARG A 113 -10.21 24.43 72.59
N SER A 114 -11.41 24.88 72.21
CA SER A 114 -12.04 24.47 70.96
C SER A 114 -11.22 24.86 69.73
N SER A 115 -10.59 26.05 69.74
CA SER A 115 -9.70 26.46 68.64
C SER A 115 -8.43 25.59 68.56
N SER A 116 -7.87 25.20 69.71
CA SER A 116 -6.70 24.32 69.78
C SER A 116 -7.03 22.90 69.35
N GLU A 117 -8.18 22.38 69.78
CA GLU A 117 -8.70 21.07 69.36
C GLU A 117 -8.97 21.05 67.85
N ALA A 118 -9.61 22.09 67.30
CA ALA A 118 -9.85 22.18 65.86
C ALA A 118 -8.53 22.27 65.06
N ALA A 119 -7.55 23.03 65.54
CA ALA A 119 -6.23 23.12 64.91
C ALA A 119 -5.50 21.77 64.94
N ALA A 120 -5.58 21.03 66.06
CA ALA A 120 -5.02 19.70 66.18
C ALA A 120 -5.69 18.72 65.21
N LEU A 121 -7.02 18.69 65.15
CA LEU A 121 -7.77 17.84 64.22
C LEU A 121 -7.44 18.14 62.75
N ILE A 122 -7.32 19.41 62.38
CA ILE A 122 -6.93 19.79 61.01
C ILE A 122 -5.49 19.36 60.71
N SER A 123 -4.57 19.50 61.67
CA SER A 123 -3.19 19.07 61.51
C SER A 123 -3.08 17.56 61.34
N ASP A 124 -3.81 16.80 62.16
CA ASP A 124 -3.87 15.34 62.07
C ASP A 124 -4.48 14.88 60.75
N ALA A 125 -5.62 15.45 60.35
CA ALA A 125 -6.26 15.13 59.07
C ALA A 125 -5.36 15.46 57.86
N ARG A 126 -4.59 16.55 57.92
CA ARG A 126 -3.62 16.90 56.86
C ARG A 126 -2.46 15.92 56.80
N ARG A 127 -1.95 15.47 57.96
CA ARG A 127 -0.90 14.46 58.03
C ARG A 127 -1.39 13.12 57.48
N GLU A 128 -2.56 12.65 57.91
CA GLU A 128 -3.16 11.42 57.40
C GLU A 128 -3.41 11.47 55.90
N ALA A 129 -3.92 12.60 55.38
CA ALA A 129 -4.12 12.77 53.94
C ALA A 129 -2.80 12.78 53.16
N ALA A 130 -1.73 13.36 53.71
CA ALA A 130 -0.41 13.33 53.09
C ALA A 130 0.19 11.91 53.09
N GLU A 131 0.09 11.19 54.21
CA GLU A 131 0.54 9.80 54.31
C GLU A 131 -0.22 8.88 53.35
N LEU A 132 -1.54 9.03 53.26
CA LEU A 132 -2.36 8.28 52.31
C LEU A 132 -1.95 8.58 50.87
N ARG A 133 -1.73 9.85 50.53
CA ARG A 133 -1.28 10.25 49.20
C ARG A 133 0.07 9.62 48.86
N THR A 134 1.07 9.74 49.73
CA THR A 134 2.39 9.15 49.50
C THR A 134 2.33 7.62 49.39
N ARG A 135 1.51 6.95 50.21
CA ARG A 135 1.30 5.51 50.08
C ARG A 135 0.68 5.14 48.73
N SER A 136 -0.39 5.81 48.33
CA SER A 136 -1.05 5.55 47.05
C SER A 136 -0.16 5.87 45.85
N GLU A 137 0.64 6.93 45.91
CA GLU A 137 1.62 7.27 44.87
C GLU A 137 2.69 6.17 44.75
N SER A 138 3.24 5.68 45.86
CA SER A 138 4.23 4.59 45.86
C SER A 138 3.65 3.27 45.35
N GLU A 139 2.42 2.93 45.73
CA GLU A 139 1.71 1.75 45.22
C GLU A 139 1.43 1.87 43.71
N ALA A 140 0.99 3.04 43.24
CA ALA A 140 0.79 3.32 41.83
C ALA A 140 2.10 3.23 41.02
N GLU A 141 3.19 3.79 41.54
CA GLU A 141 4.51 3.71 40.89
C GLU A 141 5.02 2.27 40.82
N THR A 142 4.87 1.50 41.90
CA THR A 142 5.26 0.09 41.95
C THR A 142 4.44 -0.75 40.96
N THR A 143 3.12 -0.54 40.91
CA THR A 143 2.25 -1.27 39.97
C THR A 143 2.56 -0.90 38.52
N LEU A 144 2.82 0.38 38.23
CA LEU A 144 3.19 0.85 36.90
C LEU A 144 4.55 0.29 36.47
N SER A 145 5.55 0.31 37.34
CA SER A 145 6.88 -0.27 37.07
C SER A 145 6.79 -1.78 36.81
N ASN A 146 6.00 -2.51 37.61
CA ASN A 146 5.77 -3.94 37.38
C ASN A 146 5.04 -4.22 36.06
N ALA A 147 4.04 -3.40 35.71
CA ALA A 147 3.32 -3.53 34.45
C ALA A 147 4.23 -3.25 33.24
N GLN A 148 5.09 -2.23 33.34
CA GLN A 148 6.10 -1.91 32.32
C GLN A 148 7.11 -3.05 32.16
N ALA A 149 7.70 -3.53 33.26
CA ALA A 149 8.66 -4.64 33.20
C ALA A 149 8.05 -5.90 32.55
N ARG A 150 6.78 -6.19 32.85
CA ARG A 150 6.08 -7.32 32.23
C ARG A 150 5.74 -7.09 30.76
N ALA A 151 5.42 -5.86 30.37
CA ALA A 151 5.23 -5.51 28.97
C ALA A 151 6.54 -5.67 28.18
N ASP A 152 7.66 -5.18 28.72
CA ASP A 152 8.98 -5.31 28.10
C ASP A 152 9.42 -6.78 27.99
N GLU A 153 9.15 -7.59 29.02
CA GLU A 153 9.42 -9.03 28.98
C GLU A 153 8.58 -9.73 27.90
N LEU A 154 7.28 -9.41 27.81
CA LEU A 154 6.39 -9.97 26.80
C LEU A 154 6.82 -9.58 25.39
N VAL A 155 7.11 -8.30 25.15
CA VAL A 155 7.61 -7.79 23.86
C VAL A 155 8.93 -8.46 23.52
N GLY A 156 9.91 -8.48 24.43
CA GLY A 156 11.20 -9.13 24.18
C GLY A 156 11.07 -10.64 23.94
N SER A 157 10.11 -11.32 24.59
CA SER A 157 9.84 -12.74 24.32
C SER A 157 9.20 -12.97 22.95
N ALA A 158 8.29 -12.09 22.54
CA ALA A 158 7.65 -12.14 21.22
C ALA A 158 8.66 -11.86 20.11
N GLU A 159 9.55 -10.88 20.29
CA GLU A 159 10.62 -10.55 19.36
C GLU A 159 11.60 -11.72 19.19
N ARG A 160 12.04 -12.35 20.29
CA ARG A 160 12.91 -13.55 20.21
C ARG A 160 12.22 -14.70 19.47
N ARG A 161 10.94 -14.93 19.73
CA ARG A 161 10.17 -15.98 19.06
C ARG A 161 9.95 -15.67 17.58
N ALA A 162 9.71 -14.42 17.22
CA ALA A 162 9.60 -13.97 15.84
C ALA A 162 10.93 -14.15 15.09
N ALA A 163 12.06 -13.78 15.72
CA ALA A 163 13.39 -13.99 15.15
C ALA A 163 13.71 -15.48 14.96
N GLN A 164 13.34 -16.33 15.92
CA GLN A 164 13.49 -17.78 15.80
C GLN A 164 12.67 -18.34 14.63
N LEU A 165 11.38 -17.98 14.52
CA LEU A 165 10.52 -18.42 13.42
C LEU A 165 11.04 -17.93 12.05
N ALA A 166 11.56 -16.71 11.98
CA ALA A 166 12.15 -16.17 10.76
C ALA A 166 13.39 -16.98 10.35
N ALA A 167 14.29 -17.31 11.29
CA ALA A 167 15.47 -18.12 11.02
C ALA A 167 15.11 -19.56 10.61
N GLU A 168 14.11 -20.17 11.25
CA GLU A 168 13.59 -21.50 10.87
C GLU A 168 12.99 -21.48 9.46
N ALA A 169 12.21 -20.45 9.12
CA ALA A 169 11.63 -20.28 7.79
C ALA A 169 12.69 -20.06 6.71
N GLU A 170 13.74 -19.28 7.00
CA GLU A 170 14.87 -19.08 6.09
C GLU A 170 15.64 -20.38 5.86
N SER A 171 15.93 -21.14 6.92
CA SER A 171 16.56 -22.46 6.81
C SER A 171 15.71 -23.41 5.97
N ALA A 172 14.40 -23.51 6.24
CA ALA A 172 13.50 -24.35 5.46
C ALA A 172 13.42 -23.93 3.99
N ALA A 173 13.41 -22.63 3.70
CA ALA A 173 13.42 -22.12 2.34
C ALA A 173 14.72 -22.45 1.59
N THR A 174 15.88 -22.36 2.25
CA THR A 174 17.17 -22.72 1.65
C THR A 174 17.27 -24.22 1.39
N GLU A 175 16.80 -25.07 2.32
CA GLU A 175 16.75 -26.52 2.13
C GLU A 175 15.80 -26.94 0.99
N LEU A 176 14.62 -26.30 0.90
CA LEU A 176 13.67 -26.55 -0.18
C LEU A 176 14.26 -26.15 -1.53
N ARG A 177 14.91 -24.98 -1.62
CA ARG A 177 15.61 -24.53 -2.84
C ARG A 177 16.72 -25.50 -3.24
N ALA A 178 17.57 -25.91 -2.31
CA ALA A 178 18.64 -26.87 -2.58
C ALA A 178 18.10 -28.24 -3.04
N THR A 179 16.93 -28.65 -2.54
CA THR A 179 16.28 -29.89 -2.97
C THR A 179 15.68 -29.75 -4.36
N ALA A 180 14.95 -28.67 -4.62
CA ALA A 180 14.39 -28.36 -5.94
C ALA A 180 15.48 -28.20 -7.02
N GLU A 181 16.62 -27.57 -6.68
CA GLU A 181 17.77 -27.45 -7.59
C GLU A 181 18.37 -28.82 -7.93
N ARG A 182 18.52 -29.71 -6.93
CA ARG A 182 19.00 -31.08 -7.15
C ARG A 182 18.04 -31.88 -8.02
N GLU A 183 16.74 -31.80 -7.74
CA GLU A 183 15.70 -32.46 -8.56
C GLU A 183 15.71 -31.94 -10.00
N ALA A 184 15.80 -30.61 -10.19
CA ALA A 184 15.89 -30.01 -11.52
C ALA A 184 17.17 -30.45 -12.27
N GLN A 185 18.30 -30.59 -11.58
CA GLN A 185 19.53 -31.12 -12.18
C GLN A 185 19.37 -32.59 -12.60
N VAL A 186 18.72 -33.42 -11.79
CA VAL A 186 18.44 -34.83 -12.13
C VAL A 186 17.55 -34.91 -13.36
N VAL A 187 16.44 -34.17 -13.39
CA VAL A 187 15.53 -34.14 -14.55
C VAL A 187 16.24 -33.66 -15.82
N ARG A 188 17.09 -32.63 -15.72
CA ARG A 188 17.89 -32.16 -16.86
C ARG A 188 18.89 -33.23 -17.33
N ALA A 189 19.55 -33.94 -16.42
CA ALA A 189 20.47 -35.00 -16.77
C ALA A 189 19.76 -36.17 -17.45
N GLU A 190 18.58 -36.56 -16.96
CA GLU A 190 17.74 -37.60 -17.57
C GLU A 190 17.24 -37.18 -18.96
N ALA A 191 16.77 -35.93 -19.11
CA ALA A 191 16.34 -35.39 -20.40
C ALA A 191 17.49 -35.36 -21.41
N ASN A 192 18.69 -34.91 -21.00
CA ASN A 192 19.87 -34.90 -21.88
C ASN A 192 20.30 -36.33 -22.27
N LYS A 193 20.23 -37.28 -21.33
CA LYS A 193 20.53 -38.68 -21.62
C LYS A 193 19.53 -39.25 -22.64
N SER A 194 18.23 -39.03 -22.43
CA SER A 194 17.19 -39.49 -23.36
C SER A 194 17.32 -38.85 -24.74
N ALA A 195 17.64 -37.56 -24.80
CA ALA A 195 17.89 -36.87 -26.06
C ALA A 195 19.12 -37.44 -26.79
N ALA A 196 20.20 -37.76 -26.07
CA ALA A 196 21.39 -38.39 -26.64
C ALA A 196 21.10 -39.82 -27.14
N GLU A 197 20.34 -40.62 -26.38
CA GLU A 197 19.91 -41.96 -26.79
C GLU A 197 19.04 -41.90 -28.05
N LEU A 198 18.10 -40.96 -28.11
CA LEU A 198 17.26 -40.74 -29.28
C LEU A 198 18.11 -40.33 -30.50
N ALA A 199 19.04 -39.39 -30.33
CA ALA A 199 19.96 -38.96 -31.39
C ALA A 199 20.77 -40.15 -31.94
N ILE A 200 21.38 -40.96 -31.07
CA ILE A 200 22.14 -42.15 -31.47
C ILE A 200 21.25 -43.16 -32.20
N SER A 201 20.03 -43.40 -31.71
CA SER A 201 19.09 -44.31 -32.37
C SER A 201 18.69 -43.82 -33.76
N SER A 202 18.36 -42.53 -33.89
CA SER A 202 18.00 -41.91 -35.16
C SER A 202 19.16 -41.90 -36.17
N GLU A 203 20.39 -41.70 -35.71
CA GLU A 203 21.57 -41.74 -36.56
C GLU A 203 21.85 -43.16 -37.06
N ARG A 204 21.65 -44.18 -36.21
CA ARG A 204 21.75 -45.59 -36.61
C ARG A 204 20.67 -45.97 -37.63
N GLU A 205 19.43 -45.54 -37.41
CA GLU A 205 18.34 -45.76 -38.36
C GLU A 205 18.62 -45.08 -39.70
N ALA A 206 19.05 -43.81 -39.68
CA ALA A 206 19.43 -43.09 -40.88
C ALA A 206 20.64 -43.72 -41.61
N ALA A 207 21.62 -44.25 -40.88
CA ALA A 207 22.72 -45.00 -41.46
C ALA A 207 22.23 -46.30 -42.11
N GLY A 208 21.36 -47.06 -41.43
CA GLY A 208 20.77 -48.28 -41.97
C GLY A 208 19.94 -48.04 -43.23
N VAL A 209 19.13 -46.98 -43.26
CA VAL A 209 18.37 -46.57 -44.46
C VAL A 209 19.30 -46.19 -45.61
N ARG A 210 20.38 -45.43 -45.33
CA ARG A 210 21.37 -45.06 -46.36
C ARG A 210 22.11 -46.27 -46.91
N GLU A 211 22.47 -47.23 -46.07
CA GLU A 211 23.12 -48.47 -46.49
C GLU A 211 22.18 -49.33 -47.35
N ALA A 212 20.92 -49.49 -46.92
CA ALA A 212 19.91 -50.22 -47.70
C ALA A 212 19.66 -49.56 -49.07
N ALA A 213 19.53 -48.23 -49.11
CA ALA A 213 19.37 -47.49 -50.36
C ALA A 213 20.61 -47.61 -51.27
N ALA A 214 21.81 -47.64 -50.71
CA ALA A 214 23.05 -47.84 -51.47
C ALA A 214 23.12 -49.25 -52.08
N GLN A 215 22.73 -50.28 -51.31
CA GLN A 215 22.65 -51.66 -51.79
C GLN A 215 21.64 -51.80 -52.92
N GLU A 216 20.42 -51.27 -52.75
CA GLU A 216 19.39 -51.28 -53.79
C GLU A 216 19.85 -50.55 -55.06
N ALA A 217 20.51 -49.41 -54.92
CA ALA A 217 21.07 -48.67 -56.06
C ALA A 217 22.22 -49.42 -56.75
N GLU A 218 22.99 -50.24 -56.04
CA GLU A 218 24.04 -51.09 -56.61
C GLU A 218 23.44 -52.32 -57.32
N GLU A 219 22.41 -52.95 -56.76
CA GLU A 219 21.64 -54.03 -57.39
C GLU A 219 20.95 -53.56 -58.68
N LEU A 220 20.33 -52.37 -58.66
CA LEU A 220 19.74 -51.75 -59.85
C LEU A 220 20.80 -51.43 -60.92
N ARG A 221 21.96 -50.92 -60.52
CA ARG A 221 23.07 -50.68 -61.46
C ARG A 221 23.62 -51.97 -62.05
N GLY A 222 23.80 -53.01 -61.23
CA GLY A 222 24.26 -54.32 -61.66
C GLY A 222 23.30 -54.95 -62.67
N SER A 223 22.02 -55.04 -62.32
CA SER A 223 20.97 -55.56 -63.23
C SER A 223 20.83 -54.75 -64.51
N SER A 224 20.87 -53.41 -64.42
CA SER A 224 20.87 -52.55 -65.62
C SER A 224 22.11 -52.77 -66.49
N SER A 225 23.28 -53.00 -65.90
CA SER A 225 24.52 -53.29 -66.64
C SER A 225 24.44 -54.64 -67.34
N GLU A 226 23.98 -55.68 -66.64
CA GLU A 226 23.77 -57.01 -67.23
C GLU A 226 22.78 -56.95 -68.40
N GLN A 227 21.70 -56.18 -68.26
CA GLN A 227 20.71 -55.99 -69.31
C GLN A 227 21.26 -55.19 -70.49
N ALA A 228 22.10 -54.18 -70.24
CA ALA A 228 22.82 -53.45 -71.28
C ALA A 228 23.83 -54.33 -72.02
N GLU A 229 24.59 -55.17 -71.32
CA GLU A 229 25.52 -56.12 -71.93
C GLU A 229 24.80 -57.19 -72.76
N SER A 230 23.67 -57.70 -72.25
CA SER A 230 22.82 -58.66 -72.96
C SER A 230 22.26 -58.06 -74.26
N THR A 231 21.72 -56.84 -74.21
CA THR A 231 21.19 -56.15 -75.40
C THR A 231 22.30 -55.82 -76.40
N LEU A 232 23.47 -55.41 -75.94
CA LEU A 232 24.63 -55.15 -76.79
C LEU A 232 25.14 -56.42 -77.47
N THR A 233 25.20 -57.54 -76.74
CA THR A 233 25.57 -58.86 -77.30
C THR A 233 24.56 -59.32 -78.35
N ALA A 234 23.26 -59.18 -78.06
CA ALA A 234 22.20 -59.50 -79.01
C ALA A 234 22.29 -58.64 -80.29
N ALA A 235 22.52 -57.33 -80.14
CA ALA A 235 22.70 -56.41 -81.26
C ALA A 235 23.95 -56.73 -82.09
N GLN A 236 25.05 -57.15 -81.45
CA GLN A 236 26.27 -57.59 -82.14
C GLN A 236 26.05 -58.88 -82.95
N GLU A 237 25.32 -59.85 -82.40
CA GLU A 237 24.96 -61.07 -83.13
C GLU A 237 24.02 -60.76 -84.32
N GLU A 238 23.03 -59.89 -84.15
CA GLU A 238 22.18 -59.43 -85.26
C GLU A 238 22.99 -58.68 -86.34
N ALA A 239 23.89 -57.79 -85.93
CA ALA A 239 24.79 -57.08 -86.84
C ALA A 239 25.71 -58.06 -87.60
N ARG A 240 26.20 -59.09 -86.92
CA ARG A 240 27.01 -60.14 -87.55
C ARG A 240 26.20 -60.93 -88.58
N LEU A 241 25.00 -61.37 -88.22
CA LEU A 241 24.11 -62.11 -89.12
C LEU A 241 23.70 -61.28 -90.34
N THR A 242 23.46 -59.98 -90.18
CA THR A 242 23.14 -59.08 -91.30
C THR A 242 24.35 -58.90 -92.22
N VAL A 243 25.55 -58.74 -91.69
CA VAL A 243 26.79 -58.70 -92.49
C VAL A 243 27.05 -60.02 -93.22
N GLU A 244 26.84 -61.16 -92.57
CA GLU A 244 26.97 -62.48 -93.21
C GLU A 244 25.95 -62.67 -94.34
N LYS A 245 24.69 -62.27 -94.14
CA LYS A 245 23.66 -62.26 -95.19
C LYS A 245 24.05 -61.36 -96.36
N ALA A 246 24.46 -60.12 -96.09
CA ALA A 246 24.88 -59.18 -97.13
C ALA A 246 26.10 -59.69 -97.92
N ARG A 247 27.05 -60.35 -97.27
CA ARG A 247 28.19 -61.00 -97.95
C ARG A 247 27.73 -62.16 -98.84
N ALA A 248 26.83 -63.02 -98.37
CA ALA A 248 26.30 -64.12 -99.18
C ALA A 248 25.52 -63.60 -100.40
N GLU A 249 24.75 -62.53 -100.25
CA GLU A 249 24.07 -61.85 -101.36
C GLU A 249 25.06 -61.22 -102.34
N ALA A 250 26.12 -60.57 -101.85
CA ALA A 250 27.18 -60.02 -102.68
C ALA A 250 27.97 -61.11 -103.45
N GLU A 251 28.27 -62.25 -102.82
CA GLU A 251 28.90 -63.40 -103.48
C GLU A 251 28.00 -64.00 -104.56
N LYS A 252 26.70 -64.10 -104.28
CA LYS A 252 25.70 -64.53 -105.27
C LYS A 252 25.67 -63.58 -106.47
N LEU A 253 25.61 -62.27 -106.23
CA LEU A 253 25.66 -61.24 -107.27
C LEU A 253 26.95 -61.30 -108.11
N LEU A 254 28.10 -61.49 -107.47
CA LEU A 254 29.39 -61.66 -108.16
C LEU A 254 29.41 -62.94 -109.00
N SER A 255 28.81 -64.03 -108.54
CA SER A 255 28.72 -65.28 -109.30
C SER A 255 27.82 -65.14 -110.53
N THR A 256 26.68 -64.45 -110.41
CA THR A 256 25.80 -64.14 -111.54
C THR A 256 26.48 -63.22 -112.53
N ALA A 257 27.14 -62.14 -112.06
CA ALA A 257 27.88 -61.23 -112.93
C ALA A 257 29.04 -61.92 -113.67
N ARG A 258 29.74 -62.88 -113.03
CA ARG A 258 30.78 -63.68 -113.71
C ARG A 258 30.20 -64.60 -114.78
N ARG A 259 29.07 -65.25 -114.49
CA ARG A 259 28.38 -66.10 -115.46
C ARG A 259 27.90 -65.28 -116.65
N GLU A 260 27.28 -64.13 -116.40
CA GLU A 260 26.88 -63.18 -117.43
C GLU A 260 28.08 -62.68 -118.23
N SER A 261 29.22 -62.40 -117.59
CA SER A 261 30.46 -62.01 -118.28
C SER A 261 31.02 -63.13 -119.17
N GLU A 262 30.98 -64.39 -118.75
CA GLU A 262 31.39 -65.53 -119.60
C GLU A 262 30.43 -65.76 -120.78
N GLU A 263 29.14 -65.54 -120.56
CA GLU A 263 28.10 -65.59 -121.59
C GLU A 263 28.27 -64.44 -122.59
N LEU A 264 28.55 -63.23 -122.10
CA LEU A 264 28.91 -62.06 -122.90
C LEU A 264 30.18 -62.33 -123.73
N ARG A 265 31.19 -63.01 -123.16
CA ARG A 265 32.43 -63.36 -123.89
C ARG A 265 32.19 -64.38 -125.02
N ARG A 266 31.24 -65.30 -124.86
CA ARG A 266 30.82 -66.22 -125.93
C ARG A 266 29.99 -65.49 -126.99
N SER A 267 29.14 -64.54 -126.60
CA SER A 267 28.41 -63.70 -127.54
C SER A 267 29.33 -62.77 -128.33
N ALA A 268 30.29 -62.10 -127.69
CA ALA A 268 31.25 -61.20 -128.34
C ALA A 268 32.15 -61.91 -129.35
N GLN A 269 32.35 -63.22 -129.21
CA GLN A 269 33.10 -64.04 -130.17
C GLN A 269 32.23 -64.46 -131.37
N ALA A 270 30.92 -64.59 -131.20
CA ALA A 270 29.96 -64.70 -132.29
C ALA A 270 29.73 -63.34 -132.98
N ASP A 271 29.73 -62.24 -132.22
CA ASP A 271 29.59 -60.87 -132.73
C ASP A 271 30.85 -60.39 -133.47
N ALA A 272 32.04 -60.94 -133.20
CA ALA A 272 33.24 -60.67 -133.99
C ALA A 272 33.17 -61.24 -135.43
N GLU A 273 32.35 -62.27 -135.66
CA GLU A 273 32.04 -62.80 -136.99
C GLU A 273 30.89 -62.01 -137.66
N ALA A 274 29.97 -61.44 -136.87
CA ALA A 274 28.90 -60.54 -137.34
C ALA A 274 29.37 -59.09 -137.61
N ALA A 275 30.37 -58.58 -136.87
CA ALA A 275 30.93 -57.23 -137.01
C ALA A 275 31.69 -57.02 -138.33
N ARG A 276 32.10 -58.11 -139.01
CA ARG A 276 32.61 -58.07 -140.39
C ARG A 276 31.50 -57.89 -141.43
N ALA A 277 30.24 -58.16 -141.07
CA ALA A 277 29.05 -57.87 -141.87
C ALA A 277 28.44 -56.50 -141.53
N GLU A 278 28.45 -56.06 -140.27
CA GLU A 278 27.93 -54.74 -139.82
C GLU A 278 28.84 -53.54 -140.15
N ALA A 279 30.12 -53.73 -140.44
CA ALA A 279 31.00 -52.67 -140.94
C ALA A 279 30.56 -52.08 -142.31
N ALA A 280 29.65 -52.76 -143.02
CA ALA A 280 28.99 -52.25 -144.22
C ALA A 280 27.72 -51.43 -143.91
N GLU A 281 27.12 -51.60 -142.73
CA GLU A 281 25.81 -51.05 -142.32
C GLU A 281 25.96 -49.83 -141.37
N LEU A 282 27.02 -49.82 -140.53
CA LEU A 282 27.37 -48.73 -139.60
C LEU A 282 27.74 -47.38 -140.24
N ARG A 283 27.98 -47.34 -141.57
CA ARG A 283 28.12 -46.07 -142.30
C ARG A 283 26.79 -45.35 -142.54
N GLN A 284 25.66 -46.05 -142.43
CA GLN A 284 24.34 -45.50 -142.71
C GLN A 284 23.60 -45.05 -141.44
N GLN A 285 23.89 -45.64 -140.27
CA GLN A 285 23.22 -45.30 -139.00
C GLN A 285 23.90 -44.19 -138.18
N ALA A 286 25.20 -43.93 -138.37
CA ALA A 286 25.92 -42.83 -137.69
C ALA A 286 25.41 -41.42 -138.01
N THR A 287 24.48 -41.27 -138.97
CA THR A 287 23.89 -39.99 -139.38
C THR A 287 22.56 -39.69 -138.67
N LEU A 288 21.96 -40.65 -137.95
CA LEU A 288 20.61 -40.50 -137.38
C LEU A 288 20.59 -40.33 -135.84
N ASP A 289 21.59 -40.81 -135.11
CA ASP A 289 21.58 -40.76 -133.62
C ASP A 289 22.15 -39.46 -133.01
N VAL A 290 22.88 -38.65 -133.80
CA VAL A 290 23.37 -37.33 -133.36
C VAL A 290 22.20 -36.33 -133.15
N ALA A 291 21.04 -36.58 -133.75
CA ALA A 291 19.86 -35.73 -133.62
C ALA A 291 19.01 -36.04 -132.37
N ALA A 292 19.06 -37.25 -131.82
CA ALA A 292 18.23 -37.67 -130.68
C ALA A 292 18.84 -37.33 -129.30
N ALA A 293 20.16 -37.09 -129.23
CA ALA A 293 20.87 -36.81 -127.98
C ALA A 293 20.71 -35.37 -127.46
N HIS A 294 20.16 -34.44 -128.26
CA HIS A 294 20.07 -33.02 -127.88
C HIS A 294 18.73 -32.59 -127.26
N GLU A 295 17.69 -33.45 -127.29
CA GLU A 295 16.34 -33.10 -126.81
C GLU A 295 15.99 -33.70 -125.43
N ALA A 296 16.57 -34.84 -125.03
CA ALA A 296 16.28 -35.48 -123.74
C ALA A 296 17.01 -34.82 -122.54
N ALA A 297 18.21 -34.26 -122.77
CA ALA A 297 18.99 -33.57 -121.74
C ALA A 297 18.29 -32.31 -121.19
N ALA A 298 17.32 -31.75 -121.92
CA ALA A 298 16.55 -30.57 -121.49
C ALA A 298 15.34 -30.91 -120.57
N GLN A 299 14.93 -32.18 -120.50
CA GLN A 299 13.79 -32.60 -119.66
C GLN A 299 14.20 -33.05 -118.25
N GLU A 300 15.44 -33.47 -118.04
CA GLU A 300 15.92 -33.99 -116.75
C GLU A 300 16.22 -32.87 -115.72
N ASP A 301 16.67 -31.69 -116.18
CA ASP A 301 16.92 -30.52 -115.31
C ASP A 301 15.64 -29.87 -114.77
N ALA A 302 14.51 -29.99 -115.47
CA ALA A 302 13.22 -29.44 -115.03
C ALA A 302 12.58 -30.26 -113.90
N ALA A 303 12.76 -31.59 -113.88
CA ALA A 303 12.20 -32.48 -112.86
C ALA A 303 12.96 -32.39 -111.52
N ALA A 304 14.26 -32.09 -111.54
CA ALA A 304 15.08 -31.89 -110.34
C ALA A 304 14.64 -30.66 -109.52
N HIS A 305 14.22 -29.58 -110.18
CA HIS A 305 13.77 -28.35 -109.51
C HIS A 305 12.37 -28.46 -108.86
N GLU A 306 11.51 -29.34 -109.34
CA GLU A 306 10.16 -29.54 -108.78
C GLU A 306 10.19 -30.42 -107.51
N SER A 307 11.05 -31.46 -107.48
CA SER A 307 11.24 -32.31 -106.29
C SER A 307 11.90 -31.57 -105.11
N ALA A 308 12.77 -30.59 -105.40
CA ALA A 308 13.38 -29.72 -104.40
C ALA A 308 12.38 -28.72 -103.78
N ARG A 309 11.40 -28.24 -104.57
CA ARG A 309 10.32 -27.38 -104.05
C ARG A 309 9.34 -28.14 -103.17
N ALA A 310 9.05 -29.41 -103.48
CA ALA A 310 8.19 -30.26 -102.63
C ALA A 310 8.82 -30.53 -101.24
N ARG A 311 10.12 -30.81 -101.17
CA ARG A 311 10.84 -31.01 -99.90
C ARG A 311 10.98 -29.74 -99.05
N ILE A 312 11.07 -28.57 -99.67
CA ILE A 312 11.11 -27.27 -98.96
C ILE A 312 9.73 -26.91 -98.40
N ALA A 313 8.64 -27.21 -99.12
CA ALA A 313 7.28 -26.99 -98.63
C ALA A 313 6.92 -27.89 -97.42
N GLU A 314 7.30 -29.17 -97.46
CA GLU A 314 7.07 -30.13 -96.35
C GLU A 314 7.89 -29.77 -95.09
N MET A 315 9.12 -29.30 -95.27
CA MET A 315 9.98 -28.83 -94.17
C MET A 315 9.48 -27.52 -93.54
N GLN A 316 8.79 -26.67 -94.32
CA GLN A 316 8.20 -25.42 -93.84
C GLN A 316 6.86 -25.62 -93.11
N GLU A 317 6.09 -26.65 -93.49
CA GLU A 317 4.87 -27.09 -92.79
C GLU A 317 5.19 -27.79 -91.45
N GLN A 318 6.25 -28.61 -91.40
CA GLN A 318 6.75 -29.23 -90.16
C GLN A 318 7.35 -28.19 -89.19
N ALA A 319 8.02 -27.15 -89.69
CA ALA A 319 8.52 -26.04 -88.88
C ALA A 319 7.39 -25.14 -88.35
N GLN A 320 6.31 -24.93 -89.12
CA GLN A 320 5.12 -24.19 -88.65
C GLN A 320 4.31 -24.97 -87.62
N THR A 321 4.25 -26.29 -87.73
CA THR A 321 3.58 -27.14 -86.72
C THR A 321 4.36 -27.19 -85.40
N GLN A 322 5.69 -27.23 -85.45
CA GLN A 322 6.54 -27.15 -84.24
C GLN A 322 6.56 -25.74 -83.62
N ALA A 323 6.45 -24.68 -84.42
CA ALA A 323 6.31 -23.31 -83.92
C ALA A 323 4.94 -23.09 -83.24
N ALA A 324 3.85 -23.61 -83.80
CA ALA A 324 2.51 -23.53 -83.21
C ALA A 324 2.38 -24.36 -81.91
N ASP A 325 3.01 -25.52 -81.82
CA ASP A 325 3.00 -26.36 -80.60
C ASP A 325 3.90 -25.76 -79.49
N ALA A 326 4.96 -25.02 -79.86
CA ALA A 326 5.77 -24.25 -78.93
C ALA A 326 5.06 -22.96 -78.44
N GLU A 327 4.31 -22.27 -79.32
CA GLU A 327 3.47 -21.12 -78.95
C GLU A 327 2.29 -21.53 -78.06
N ALA A 328 1.68 -22.70 -78.29
CA ALA A 328 0.64 -23.25 -77.41
C ALA A 328 1.18 -23.61 -76.02
N ARG A 329 2.41 -24.17 -75.92
CA ARG A 329 3.07 -24.43 -74.63
C ARG A 329 3.53 -23.16 -73.92
N LEU A 330 3.89 -22.11 -74.67
CA LEU A 330 4.23 -20.81 -74.12
C LEU A 330 2.98 -20.06 -73.60
N GLN A 331 1.86 -20.15 -74.31
CA GLN A 331 0.56 -19.60 -73.87
C GLN A 331 0.01 -20.34 -72.64
N GLU A 332 0.09 -21.67 -72.59
CA GLU A 332 -0.37 -22.44 -71.42
C GLU A 332 0.54 -22.20 -70.18
N ALA A 333 1.83 -21.93 -70.39
CA ALA A 333 2.75 -21.53 -69.32
C ALA A 333 2.51 -20.08 -68.85
N LEU A 334 2.16 -19.16 -69.75
CA LEU A 334 1.78 -17.79 -69.43
C LEU A 334 0.41 -17.73 -68.73
N GLU A 335 -0.58 -18.51 -69.15
CA GLU A 335 -1.87 -18.63 -68.47
C GLU A 335 -1.73 -19.25 -67.08
N ARG A 336 -0.85 -20.24 -66.88
CA ARG A 336 -0.52 -20.75 -65.53
C ARG A 336 0.22 -19.72 -64.67
N ALA A 337 1.11 -18.92 -65.26
CA ALA A 337 1.82 -17.85 -64.54
C ALA A 337 0.90 -16.67 -64.20
N GLU A 338 -0.05 -16.32 -65.08
CA GLU A 338 -1.09 -15.32 -64.84
C GLU A 338 -2.17 -15.83 -63.88
N ALA A 339 -2.53 -17.12 -63.89
CA ALA A 339 -3.41 -17.72 -62.90
C ALA A 339 -2.76 -17.74 -61.51
N VAL A 340 -1.47 -18.07 -61.40
CA VAL A 340 -0.72 -17.99 -60.13
C VAL A 340 -0.57 -16.54 -59.69
N ARG A 341 -0.30 -15.58 -60.59
CA ARG A 341 -0.29 -14.14 -60.24
C ARG A 341 -1.66 -13.62 -59.80
N ALA A 342 -2.73 -13.92 -60.53
CA ALA A 342 -4.10 -13.52 -60.19
C ALA A 342 -4.56 -14.17 -58.89
N GLN A 343 -4.21 -15.43 -58.63
CA GLN A 343 -4.51 -16.11 -57.36
C GLN A 343 -3.70 -15.55 -56.19
N THR A 344 -2.45 -15.13 -56.42
CA THR A 344 -1.60 -14.50 -55.39
C THR A 344 -2.03 -13.06 -55.13
N ASP A 345 -2.42 -12.29 -56.15
CA ASP A 345 -2.97 -10.94 -56.03
C ASP A 345 -4.37 -10.96 -55.40
N GLN A 346 -5.22 -11.95 -55.73
CA GLN A 346 -6.51 -12.15 -55.10
C GLN A 346 -6.34 -12.59 -53.63
N SER A 347 -5.42 -13.52 -53.32
CA SER A 347 -5.09 -13.88 -51.93
C SER A 347 -4.42 -12.75 -51.14
N ALA A 348 -3.72 -11.83 -51.80
CA ALA A 348 -3.14 -10.64 -51.19
C ALA A 348 -4.19 -9.54 -50.99
N GLN A 349 -5.15 -9.40 -51.91
CA GLN A 349 -6.31 -8.51 -51.77
C GLN A 349 -7.31 -9.02 -50.73
N GLU A 350 -7.55 -10.33 -50.66
CA GLU A 350 -8.37 -10.97 -49.63
C GLU A 350 -7.71 -10.84 -48.26
N ARG A 351 -6.39 -11.07 -48.12
CA ARG A 351 -5.66 -10.80 -46.87
C ARG A 351 -5.63 -9.33 -46.48
N ARG A 352 -5.55 -8.41 -47.46
CA ARG A 352 -5.64 -6.96 -47.20
C ARG A 352 -7.06 -6.55 -46.83
N ALA A 353 -8.09 -7.10 -47.48
CA ALA A 353 -9.50 -6.85 -47.20
C ALA A 353 -9.93 -7.46 -45.86
N GLU A 354 -9.39 -8.61 -45.48
CA GLU A 354 -9.60 -9.25 -44.18
C GLU A 354 -8.86 -8.49 -43.07
N SER A 355 -7.64 -8.01 -43.33
CA SER A 355 -6.92 -7.12 -42.42
C SER A 355 -7.60 -5.75 -42.28
N THR A 356 -8.17 -5.19 -43.34
CA THR A 356 -8.96 -3.94 -43.25
C THR A 356 -10.31 -4.17 -42.58
N ARG A 357 -11.01 -5.29 -42.84
CA ARG A 357 -12.23 -5.64 -42.09
C ARG A 357 -11.96 -5.89 -40.62
N GLN A 358 -10.86 -6.57 -40.28
CA GLN A 358 -10.43 -6.75 -38.89
C GLN A 358 -10.03 -5.42 -38.26
N ALA A 359 -9.34 -4.53 -38.99
CA ALA A 359 -9.02 -3.19 -38.50
C ALA A 359 -10.27 -2.30 -38.36
N GLU A 360 -11.24 -2.40 -39.26
CA GLU A 360 -12.53 -1.71 -39.21
C GLU A 360 -13.42 -2.27 -38.11
N GLU A 361 -13.37 -3.58 -37.85
CA GLU A 361 -14.10 -4.24 -36.76
C GLU A 361 -13.49 -3.90 -35.41
N ILE A 362 -12.16 -3.84 -35.29
CA ILE A 362 -11.45 -3.32 -34.11
C ILE A 362 -11.73 -1.83 -33.92
N LEU A 363 -11.76 -1.02 -34.98
CA LEU A 363 -12.12 0.41 -34.89
C LEU A 363 -13.61 0.61 -34.59
N ARG A 364 -14.50 -0.27 -35.06
CA ARG A 364 -15.93 -0.25 -34.76
C ARG A 364 -16.18 -0.65 -33.30
N GLN A 365 -15.54 -1.72 -32.82
CA GLN A 365 -15.56 -2.13 -31.41
C GLN A 365 -14.96 -1.04 -30.52
N ALA A 366 -13.80 -0.48 -30.86
CA ALA A 366 -13.21 0.63 -30.11
C ALA A 366 -14.07 1.90 -30.13
N ARG A 367 -14.84 2.16 -31.21
CA ARG A 367 -15.80 3.27 -31.27
C ARG A 367 -17.11 2.98 -30.54
N GLU A 368 -17.57 1.74 -30.50
CA GLU A 368 -18.73 1.31 -29.71
C GLU A 368 -18.38 1.30 -28.22
N GLU A 369 -17.19 0.82 -27.84
CA GLU A 369 -16.65 0.91 -26.49
C GLU A 369 -16.39 2.38 -26.10
N ALA A 370 -15.84 3.22 -26.99
CA ALA A 370 -15.71 4.65 -26.71
C ALA A 370 -17.07 5.37 -26.62
N LYS A 371 -18.08 4.95 -27.40
CA LYS A 371 -19.44 5.48 -27.26
C LYS A 371 -20.09 5.03 -25.96
N GLN A 372 -19.95 3.75 -25.58
CA GLN A 372 -20.41 3.25 -24.29
C GLN A 372 -19.69 3.96 -23.15
N LEU A 373 -18.39 4.18 -23.23
CA LEU A 373 -17.63 4.88 -22.21
C LEU A 373 -17.98 6.37 -22.13
N VAL A 374 -18.34 7.02 -23.25
CA VAL A 374 -18.86 8.40 -23.27
C VAL A 374 -20.31 8.48 -22.82
N GLU A 375 -21.15 7.48 -23.11
CA GLU A 375 -22.53 7.40 -22.63
C GLU A 375 -22.59 7.05 -21.15
N ASP A 376 -21.74 6.16 -20.66
CA ASP A 376 -21.57 5.84 -19.24
C ASP A 376 -20.99 7.05 -18.50
N ALA A 377 -19.97 7.72 -19.03
CA ALA A 377 -19.46 8.96 -18.43
C ALA A 377 -20.48 10.12 -18.47
N ARG A 378 -21.38 10.15 -19.47
CA ARG A 378 -22.50 11.12 -19.50
C ARG A 378 -23.61 10.72 -18.55
N ALA A 379 -23.93 9.43 -18.42
CA ALA A 379 -24.91 8.93 -17.49
C ALA A 379 -24.45 9.12 -16.04
N ASP A 380 -23.16 8.93 -15.77
CA ASP A 380 -22.53 9.23 -14.48
C ASP A 380 -22.49 10.74 -14.23
N ALA A 381 -22.13 11.56 -15.23
CA ALA A 381 -22.17 13.01 -15.11
C ALA A 381 -23.59 13.55 -14.93
N ASP A 382 -24.61 12.97 -15.59
CA ASP A 382 -26.02 13.34 -15.44
C ASP A 382 -26.61 12.78 -14.13
N ALA A 383 -26.11 11.65 -13.61
CA ALA A 383 -26.43 11.14 -12.29
C ALA A 383 -25.82 12.03 -11.19
N GLU A 384 -24.57 12.48 -11.34
CA GLU A 384 -23.95 13.48 -10.46
C GLU A 384 -24.66 14.83 -10.58
N LYS A 385 -25.06 15.26 -11.79
CA LYS A 385 -25.84 16.50 -11.97
C LYS A 385 -27.22 16.39 -11.36
N SER A 386 -27.86 15.22 -11.43
CA SER A 386 -29.18 14.97 -10.83
C SER A 386 -29.08 14.82 -9.32
N ALA A 387 -27.98 14.27 -8.80
CA ALA A 387 -27.66 14.25 -7.37
C ALA A 387 -27.39 15.67 -6.87
N ALA A 388 -26.54 16.43 -7.55
CA ALA A 388 -26.28 17.84 -7.25
C ALA A 388 -27.54 18.72 -7.42
N ALA A 389 -28.42 18.42 -8.39
CA ALA A 389 -29.70 19.12 -8.54
C ALA A 389 -30.70 18.76 -7.43
N ARG A 390 -30.70 17.51 -6.93
CA ARG A 390 -31.47 17.12 -5.76
C ARG A 390 -30.92 17.77 -4.50
N ASP A 391 -29.61 17.88 -4.35
CA ASP A 391 -28.96 18.58 -3.24
C ASP A 391 -29.25 20.10 -3.31
N VAL A 392 -29.27 20.69 -4.51
CA VAL A 392 -29.68 22.09 -4.73
C VAL A 392 -31.18 22.27 -4.44
N GLU A 393 -32.05 21.34 -4.86
CA GLU A 393 -33.48 21.39 -4.55
C GLU A 393 -33.76 21.17 -3.05
N GLU A 394 -32.94 20.37 -2.37
CA GLU A 394 -32.99 20.19 -0.92
C GLU A 394 -32.46 21.44 -0.18
N LEU A 395 -31.43 22.10 -0.70
CA LEU A 395 -30.95 23.40 -0.24
C LEU A 395 -31.94 24.54 -0.55
N GLU A 396 -32.70 24.47 -1.64
CA GLU A 396 -33.78 25.42 -1.96
C GLU A 396 -35.02 25.17 -1.09
N ARG A 397 -35.37 23.92 -0.78
CA ARG A 397 -36.40 23.59 0.21
C ARG A 397 -35.98 24.04 1.61
N GLN A 398 -34.69 23.90 1.96
CA GLN A 398 -34.14 24.44 3.20
C GLN A 398 -34.18 25.97 3.19
N ARG A 399 -33.80 26.64 2.08
CA ARG A 399 -33.92 28.08 1.89
C ARG A 399 -35.36 28.55 2.01
N ASP A 400 -36.32 27.86 1.42
CA ASP A 400 -37.73 28.23 1.44
C ASP A 400 -38.37 27.93 2.80
N SER A 401 -37.90 26.91 3.52
CA SER A 401 -38.27 26.69 4.94
C SER A 401 -37.70 27.77 5.86
N VAL A 402 -36.48 28.26 5.59
CA VAL A 402 -35.86 29.37 6.31
C VAL A 402 -36.50 30.71 5.92
N ALA A 403 -36.88 30.89 4.66
CA ALA A 403 -37.63 32.05 4.18
C ALA A 403 -39.05 32.07 4.77
N SER A 404 -39.72 30.92 4.87
CA SER A 404 -41.00 30.79 5.57
C SER A 404 -40.84 31.04 7.07
N TYR A 405 -39.75 30.61 7.71
CA TYR A 405 -39.47 30.91 9.13
C TYR A 405 -39.15 32.41 9.36
N LEU A 406 -38.53 33.08 8.39
CA LEU A 406 -38.30 34.53 8.41
C LEU A 406 -39.54 35.36 8.01
N GLU A 407 -40.43 34.83 7.18
CA GLU A 407 -41.75 35.41 6.88
C GLU A 407 -42.70 35.26 8.08
N GLU A 408 -42.61 34.15 8.82
CA GLU A 408 -43.36 33.89 10.06
C GLU A 408 -42.80 34.68 11.26
N MET A 409 -41.49 35.00 11.28
CA MET A 409 -40.92 36.01 12.19
C MET A 409 -41.15 37.47 11.73
N ARG A 410 -41.36 37.75 10.44
CA ARG A 410 -41.70 39.08 9.90
C ARG A 410 -43.20 39.40 10.01
N GLY A 411 -44.06 38.38 10.05
CA GLY A 411 -45.50 38.52 10.33
C GLY A 411 -45.82 38.92 11.77
N VAL A 412 -44.87 38.78 12.70
CA VAL A 412 -45.06 39.06 14.13
C VAL A 412 -44.44 40.39 14.58
N LEU A 413 -43.67 41.10 13.73
CA LEU A 413 -43.07 42.40 14.07
C LEU A 413 -43.11 43.41 12.90
N GLY A 414 -44.20 44.17 12.84
CA GLY A 414 -44.10 45.64 12.78
C GLY A 414 -44.06 46.33 11.42
N ASN A 415 -45.24 46.78 10.99
CA ASN A 415 -45.56 48.12 10.45
C ASN A 415 -44.41 49.16 10.31
N VAL A 416 -44.31 49.81 9.12
CA VAL A 416 -44.30 51.28 8.85
C VAL A 416 -43.53 51.63 7.54
N LEU A 417 -44.27 51.96 6.47
CA LEU A 417 -44.03 52.98 5.39
C LEU A 417 -42.77 52.90 4.43
N PRO A 418 -42.67 53.67 3.31
CA PRO A 418 -42.51 53.18 1.90
C PRO A 418 -41.24 53.72 1.15
N PRO A 419 -41.16 53.84 -0.21
CA PRO A 419 -40.92 52.82 -1.25
C PRO A 419 -39.66 53.07 -2.17
N ALA A 420 -39.37 52.09 -3.07
CA ALA A 420 -38.61 52.16 -4.35
C ALA A 420 -37.05 52.16 -4.33
N PRO A 421 -36.31 51.94 -5.45
CA PRO A 421 -36.54 51.13 -6.67
C PRO A 421 -35.33 50.21 -7.07
N VAL A 422 -35.52 49.48 -8.17
CA VAL A 422 -34.57 48.77 -9.07
C VAL A 422 -33.24 49.47 -9.38
N PHE A 423 -32.18 48.67 -9.62
CA PHE A 423 -31.06 49.01 -10.50
C PHE A 423 -30.57 47.77 -11.27
N SER A 424 -30.43 47.94 -12.58
CA SER A 424 -29.83 47.02 -13.53
C SER A 424 -28.32 47.22 -13.64
N ASP A 425 -27.70 46.29 -14.37
CA ASP A 425 -26.51 46.44 -15.22
C ASP A 425 -25.22 46.98 -14.60
N VAL A 426 -24.20 46.11 -14.50
CA VAL A 426 -22.84 46.44 -14.94
C VAL A 426 -22.19 45.18 -15.52
N ILE A 427 -22.33 45.06 -16.85
CA ILE A 427 -21.36 44.40 -17.72
C ILE A 427 -20.04 45.18 -17.66
N THR A 428 -18.95 44.47 -17.90
CA THR A 428 -17.58 44.95 -18.17
C THR A 428 -16.82 45.54 -17.00
N GLU A 429 -15.76 44.84 -16.57
CA GLU A 429 -14.36 45.29 -16.77
C GLU A 429 -13.39 44.45 -15.92
N ALA A 430 -12.87 43.36 -16.49
CA ALA A 430 -11.56 42.78 -16.17
C ALA A 430 -11.16 41.80 -17.28
N LEU A 431 -10.85 42.39 -18.43
CA LEU A 431 -9.88 41.85 -19.39
C LEU A 431 -8.49 41.78 -18.74
N SER A 432 -7.60 41.08 -19.45
CA SER A 432 -6.16 40.84 -19.20
C SER A 432 -5.96 39.58 -18.37
N SER A 433 -5.36 38.49 -18.85
CA SER A 433 -4.42 38.21 -19.94
C SER A 433 -4.08 36.72 -19.69
N ASP A 434 -3.74 35.84 -20.60
CA ASP A 434 -3.21 35.90 -21.94
C ASP A 434 -3.22 34.45 -22.46
N ASP A 435 -3.20 34.30 -23.79
CA ASP A 435 -2.51 33.26 -24.57
C ASP A 435 -2.86 31.77 -24.35
N ALA A 436 -2.96 30.91 -25.35
CA ALA A 436 -2.69 30.89 -26.80
C ALA A 436 -3.03 29.44 -27.23
N ALA A 437 -3.32 29.03 -28.46
CA ALA A 437 -3.52 29.67 -29.75
C ALA A 437 -4.16 28.62 -30.69
N ALA A 438 -5.07 29.09 -31.55
CA ALA A 438 -5.19 28.89 -33.02
C ALA A 438 -4.87 27.49 -33.60
N VAL A 439 -5.72 26.76 -34.33
CA VAL A 439 -6.64 27.05 -35.46
C VAL A 439 -5.96 27.65 -36.70
N GLY A 440 -6.12 26.95 -37.82
CA GLY A 440 -5.95 27.44 -39.19
C GLY A 440 -4.86 26.70 -39.96
N GLU A 441 -4.98 26.31 -41.23
CA GLU A 441 -6.08 26.11 -42.17
C GLU A 441 -5.40 25.53 -43.43
N VAL A 442 -6.03 24.53 -44.04
CA VAL A 442 -6.12 24.17 -45.47
C VAL A 442 -5.15 24.88 -46.46
N GLN A 443 -4.36 24.12 -47.23
CA GLN A 443 -4.51 24.05 -48.71
C GLN A 443 -3.69 22.93 -49.37
N ALA A 444 -4.29 22.33 -50.40
CA ALA A 444 -3.73 21.34 -51.30
C ALA A 444 -2.92 21.99 -52.42
N ASP A 445 -1.84 21.34 -52.85
CA ASP A 445 -1.51 21.17 -54.27
C ASP A 445 -0.49 20.03 -54.47
N ALA A 446 -0.56 19.35 -55.61
CA ALA A 446 0.39 18.35 -56.12
C ALA A 446 0.92 18.86 -57.48
N PRO A 447 1.78 18.15 -58.25
CA PRO A 447 2.85 17.18 -57.96
C PRO A 447 4.20 17.58 -58.64
N ALA A 448 5.32 16.90 -58.36
CA ALA A 448 6.42 16.69 -59.33
C ALA A 448 7.47 15.67 -58.83
N ASP A 449 7.47 14.54 -59.53
CA ASP A 449 8.58 13.75 -60.10
C ASP A 449 10.06 14.02 -59.71
N GLY A 450 10.83 12.92 -59.63
CA GLY A 450 12.25 12.89 -59.95
C GLY A 450 13.22 12.45 -58.86
N GLY A 451 13.74 11.22 -58.96
CA GLY A 451 15.12 10.92 -58.55
C GLY A 451 15.36 9.69 -57.68
N ALA A 452 15.36 8.51 -58.31
CA ALA A 452 16.23 7.33 -58.11
C ALA A 452 16.82 6.98 -56.72
N PRO A 453 16.92 5.67 -56.42
CA PRO A 453 18.15 5.10 -55.92
C PRO A 453 18.79 4.19 -56.98
N ALA A 454 20.11 4.35 -57.10
CA ALA A 454 20.99 3.57 -57.93
C ALA A 454 20.99 2.09 -57.51
N ALA A 455 21.17 1.25 -58.52
CA ALA A 455 21.52 -0.15 -58.43
C ALA A 455 22.78 -0.36 -57.60
N ASP A 456 22.81 -1.46 -56.83
CA ASP A 456 23.97 -2.33 -56.90
C ASP A 456 23.52 -3.79 -56.81
N ASP A 457 24.06 -4.56 -57.74
CA ASP A 457 23.81 -5.96 -58.00
C ASP A 457 24.49 -6.84 -56.95
N ALA A 458 23.78 -7.87 -56.47
CA ALA A 458 24.44 -9.10 -56.01
C ALA A 458 23.46 -10.28 -56.11
N GLU A 459 23.71 -11.12 -57.11
CA GLU A 459 23.10 -12.41 -57.38
C GLU A 459 22.96 -13.31 -56.12
N PRO A 460 22.02 -14.27 -56.16
CA PRO A 460 22.43 -15.62 -55.82
C PRO A 460 22.20 -16.61 -56.95
N SER A 461 23.31 -17.26 -57.29
CA SER A 461 23.49 -18.41 -58.15
C SER A 461 22.45 -19.52 -57.96
N ALA A 462 21.89 -19.93 -59.10
CA ALA A 462 21.52 -21.26 -59.55
C ALA A 462 21.39 -22.43 -58.55
N VAL A 463 20.23 -23.06 -58.63
CA VAL A 463 19.93 -24.46 -58.30
C VAL A 463 20.73 -25.41 -59.21
N ALA A 464 21.28 -26.48 -58.65
CA ALA A 464 21.35 -27.78 -59.31
C ALA A 464 21.19 -28.90 -58.27
N PRO A 465 20.37 -29.94 -58.55
CA PRO A 465 20.22 -31.09 -57.69
C PRO A 465 21.30 -32.15 -57.94
N ALA A 466 21.82 -32.73 -56.87
CA ALA A 466 22.28 -34.11 -56.75
C ALA A 466 22.20 -34.52 -55.28
#